data_AF-A0A8S8YYP5-F1
#
_entry.id   AF-A0A8S8YYP5-F1
#
_cell.length_a   1.000
_cell.length_b   1.000
_cell.length_c   1.000
_cell.angle_alpha   90.00
_cell.angle_beta   90.00
_cell.angle_gamma   90.00
#
_symmetry.space_group_name_H-M   'P 1'
#
loop_
_entity.id
_entity.type
_entity.pdbx_description
1 polymer ?
#
loop_
_entity_poly.entity_id
_entity_poly.type
_entity_poly.pdbx_seq_one_letter_code
_entity_poly.pdbx_strand_id
1 'polypeptide(L)'
;MPGAYDRSRRAAVAREISPNFDKALSAFFGTGTPDPVGAPKGSHDAYVMALRAHGTEVEILDALDTHPDCCFVEDTAVMIEGKGTHQNLGAPSRVGEEEAVRISWKDC
;
A
#
# COMPACT_ATOMS: atom_id res chain seq x y z
N MET A 1 22.42 -7.58 -23.54
CA MET A 1 22.90 -7.74 -22.15
C MET A 1 21.81 -7.22 -21.23
N PRO A 2 21.12 -8.05 -20.45
CA PRO A 2 20.32 -7.52 -19.36
C PRO A 2 21.32 -6.88 -18.38
N GLY A 3 21.29 -5.55 -18.28
CA GLY A 3 22.14 -4.84 -17.32
C GLY A 3 21.73 -5.22 -15.90
N ALA A 4 22.64 -5.05 -14.94
CA ALA A 4 22.45 -5.34 -13.50
C ALA A 4 21.28 -4.58 -12.82
N TYR A 5 20.46 -3.87 -13.59
CA TYR A 5 19.30 -3.11 -13.16
C TYR A 5 18.20 -3.25 -14.22
N ASP A 6 17.67 -4.47 -14.40
CA ASP A 6 16.38 -4.63 -15.08
C ASP A 6 15.33 -3.89 -14.23
N ARG A 7 14.93 -2.70 -14.68
CA ARG A 7 13.92 -1.87 -14.02
C ARG A 7 12.50 -2.28 -14.39
N SER A 8 12.30 -3.42 -15.05
CA SER A 8 10.96 -4.00 -15.18
C SER A 8 10.46 -4.39 -13.78
N ARG A 9 9.79 -3.45 -13.10
CA ARG A 9 9.05 -3.74 -11.87
C ARG A 9 7.79 -4.49 -12.27
N ARG A 10 7.92 -5.82 -12.32
CA ARG A 10 6.88 -6.70 -12.83
C ARG A 10 5.68 -6.82 -11.91
N ALA A 11 5.87 -6.64 -10.60
CA ALA A 11 4.83 -6.77 -9.60
C ALA A 11 4.79 -5.57 -8.64
N ALA A 12 3.60 -5.23 -8.17
CA ALA A 12 3.34 -4.33 -7.07
C ALA A 12 2.18 -4.87 -6.22
N VAL A 13 2.25 -4.60 -4.92
CA VAL A 13 1.16 -4.86 -3.98
C VAL A 13 0.60 -3.51 -3.55
N ALA A 14 -0.71 -3.36 -3.64
CA ALA A 14 -1.46 -2.23 -3.12
C ALA A 14 -2.55 -2.75 -2.18
N ARG A 15 -3.15 -1.87 -1.38
CA ARG A 15 -4.32 -2.20 -0.55
C ARG A 15 -5.39 -1.15 -0.76
N GLU A 16 -6.65 -1.61 -0.82
CA GLU A 16 -7.82 -0.74 -0.90
C GLU A 16 -7.86 0.27 0.26
N ILE A 17 -8.56 1.38 0.01
CA ILE A 17 -8.73 2.45 1.00
C ILE A 17 -9.66 1.97 2.12
N SER A 18 -9.23 2.17 3.37
CA SER A 18 -10.07 1.88 4.54
C SER A 18 -11.33 2.76 4.53
N PRO A 19 -12.51 2.22 4.89
CA PRO A 19 -13.70 3.06 5.09
C PRO A 19 -13.54 4.09 6.22
N ASN A 20 -12.51 3.94 7.07
CA ASN A 20 -12.17 4.84 8.16
C ASN A 20 -10.95 5.73 7.84
N PHE A 21 -10.64 5.98 6.56
CA PHE A 21 -9.46 6.76 6.15
C PHE A 21 -9.44 8.19 6.71
N ASP A 22 -10.60 8.75 7.05
CA ASP A 22 -10.73 10.04 7.74
C ASP A 22 -10.05 10.06 9.13
N LYS A 23 -9.78 8.89 9.71
CA LYS A 23 -9.13 8.70 11.01
C LYS A 23 -7.65 8.31 10.90
N ALA A 24 -7.08 8.34 9.69
CA ALA A 24 -5.67 8.08 9.45
C ALA A 24 -4.77 9.03 10.25
N LEU A 25 -3.55 8.59 10.58
CA LEU A 25 -2.60 9.35 11.41
C LEU A 25 -2.13 10.68 10.77
N SER A 26 -2.47 10.92 9.51
CA SER A 26 -2.15 12.14 8.76
C SER A 26 -2.67 13.40 9.46
N ALA A 27 -1.75 14.17 10.04
CA ALA A 27 -1.95 15.58 10.32
C ALA A 27 -1.58 16.37 9.06
N PHE A 28 -2.52 16.54 8.14
CA PHE A 28 -2.32 17.44 7.01
C PHE A 28 -1.98 18.85 7.53
N PHE A 29 -1.19 19.64 6.80
CA PHE A 29 -0.87 21.04 7.15
C PHE A 29 -2.10 21.97 7.00
N GLY A 30 -3.17 21.69 7.74
CA GLY A 30 -4.47 22.38 7.71
C GLY A 30 -5.48 21.77 8.71
N THR A 31 -6.70 22.31 8.74
CA THR A 31 -7.80 21.85 9.61
C THR A 31 -8.78 20.90 8.92
N GLY A 32 -8.54 20.54 7.66
CA GLY A 32 -9.45 19.72 6.87
C GLY A 32 -9.24 18.23 7.11
N THR A 33 -10.26 17.55 7.61
CA THR A 33 -10.32 16.09 7.61
C THR A 33 -10.51 15.61 6.16
N PRO A 34 -9.70 14.63 5.68
CA PRO A 34 -9.92 14.03 4.37
C PRO A 34 -11.33 13.45 4.24
N ASP A 35 -11.89 13.48 3.03
CA ASP A 35 -13.09 12.69 2.72
C ASP A 35 -12.79 11.21 3.01
N PRO A 36 -13.62 10.49 3.79
CA PRO A 36 -13.32 9.12 4.21
C PRO A 36 -13.19 8.12 3.06
N VAL A 37 -13.83 8.33 1.91
CA VAL A 37 -13.86 7.29 0.86
C VAL A 37 -13.79 7.84 -0.56
N GLY A 38 -14.63 8.80 -0.94
CA GLY A 38 -14.86 9.14 -2.35
C GLY A 38 -13.62 9.62 -3.10
N ALA A 39 -13.03 10.74 -2.66
CA ALA A 39 -11.84 11.32 -3.27
C ALA A 39 -10.57 10.45 -3.11
N PRO A 40 -10.30 9.83 -1.94
CA PRO A 40 -9.18 8.91 -1.79
C PRO A 40 -9.29 7.69 -2.69
N LYS A 41 -10.49 7.06 -2.79
CA LYS A 41 -10.69 5.88 -3.63
C LYS A 41 -10.48 6.21 -5.11
N GLY A 42 -11.06 7.30 -5.61
CA GLY A 42 -10.84 7.71 -6.99
C GLY A 42 -9.37 7.98 -7.32
N SER A 43 -8.62 8.53 -6.37
CA SER A 43 -7.17 8.75 -6.51
C SER A 43 -6.38 7.43 -6.50
N HIS A 44 -6.76 6.49 -5.63
CA HIS A 44 -6.17 5.16 -5.55
C HIS A 44 -6.40 4.35 -6.83
N ASP A 45 -7.63 4.36 -7.35
CA ASP A 45 -8.00 3.68 -8.59
C ASP A 45 -7.17 4.23 -9.76
N ALA A 46 -7.00 5.55 -9.85
CA ALA A 46 -6.16 6.19 -10.86
C ALA A 46 -4.68 5.82 -10.73
N TYR A 47 -4.16 5.72 -9.49
CA TYR A 47 -2.80 5.25 -9.22
C TYR A 47 -2.57 3.81 -9.69
N VAL A 48 -3.48 2.89 -9.36
CA VAL A 48 -3.42 1.48 -9.78
C VAL A 48 -3.52 1.37 -11.30
N MET A 49 -4.41 2.14 -11.93
CA MET A 49 -4.52 2.19 -13.39
C MET A 49 -3.22 2.64 -14.04
N ALA A 50 -2.54 3.65 -13.50
CA ALA A 50 -1.27 4.12 -14.02
C ALA A 50 -0.18 3.03 -13.94
N LEU A 51 -0.07 2.33 -12.80
CA LEU A 51 0.88 1.21 -12.65
C LEU A 51 0.63 0.11 -13.70
N ARG A 52 -0.63 -0.30 -13.87
CA ARG A 52 -1.01 -1.33 -14.85
C ARG A 52 -0.76 -0.88 -16.28
N ALA A 53 -1.03 0.39 -16.61
CA ALA A 53 -0.75 0.96 -17.93
C ALA A 53 0.76 0.94 -18.29
N HIS A 54 1.63 0.96 -17.28
CA HIS A 54 3.08 0.83 -17.44
C HIS A 54 3.59 -0.62 -17.38
N GLY A 55 2.69 -1.62 -17.36
CA GLY A 55 3.05 -3.04 -17.44
C GLY A 55 3.41 -3.68 -16.10
N THR A 56 3.03 -3.05 -14.97
CA THR A 56 3.16 -3.65 -13.64
C THR A 56 1.91 -4.46 -13.30
N GLU A 57 2.08 -5.72 -12.90
CA GLU A 57 1.03 -6.54 -12.31
C GLU A 57 0.77 -6.05 -10.89
N VAL A 58 -0.47 -5.60 -10.62
CA VAL A 58 -0.83 -5.04 -9.32
C VAL A 58 -1.83 -5.95 -8.63
N GLU A 59 -1.38 -6.58 -7.55
CA GLU A 59 -2.23 -7.26 -6.58
C GLU A 59 -2.83 -6.23 -5.62
N ILE A 60 -4.15 -6.27 -5.44
CA ILE A 60 -4.86 -5.34 -4.55
C ILE A 60 -5.42 -6.16 -3.39
N LEU A 61 -4.97 -5.85 -2.18
CA LEU A 61 -5.46 -6.44 -0.95
C LEU A 61 -6.73 -5.74 -0.47
N ASP A 62 -7.58 -6.48 0.23
CA ASP A 62 -8.77 -5.94 0.86
C ASP A 62 -8.42 -4.86 1.89
N ALA A 63 -9.30 -3.87 1.99
CA ALA A 63 -9.20 -2.82 3.01
C ALA A 63 -9.35 -3.41 4.42
N LEU A 64 -8.73 -2.75 5.39
CA LEU A 64 -8.88 -3.09 6.81
C LEU A 64 -9.67 -1.99 7.52
N ASP A 65 -10.84 -2.34 8.03
CA ASP A 65 -11.71 -1.40 8.76
C ASP A 65 -11.07 -0.92 10.06
N THR A 66 -10.25 -1.75 10.70
CA THR A 66 -9.56 -1.45 11.97
C THR A 66 -8.30 -0.63 11.80
N HIS A 67 -7.81 -0.45 10.57
CA HIS A 67 -6.53 0.19 10.28
C HIS A 67 -6.74 1.30 9.22
N PRO A 68 -7.04 2.53 9.65
CA PRO A 68 -7.26 3.68 8.75
C PRO A 68 -6.13 3.93 7.74
N ASP A 69 -4.88 3.67 8.13
CA ASP A 69 -3.67 3.88 7.35
C ASP A 69 -3.28 2.66 6.48
N CYS A 70 -4.14 1.63 6.38
CA CYS A 70 -3.77 0.34 5.80
C CYS A 70 -3.36 0.39 4.32
N CYS A 71 -3.77 1.43 3.58
CA CYS A 71 -3.38 1.61 2.17
C CYS A 71 -1.88 1.90 2.00
N PHE A 72 -1.19 2.37 3.06
CA PHE A 72 0.25 2.65 3.05
C PHE A 72 1.08 1.40 3.29
N VAL A 73 0.96 0.44 2.37
CA VAL A 73 1.64 -0.88 2.46
C VAL A 73 3.17 -0.79 2.42
N GLU A 74 3.74 0.30 1.92
CA GLU A 74 5.20 0.54 1.86
C GLU A 74 5.87 0.48 3.24
N ASP A 75 5.21 1.01 4.27
CA ASP A 75 5.77 1.04 5.62
C ASP A 75 5.83 -0.34 6.27
N THR A 76 5.05 -1.29 5.76
CA THR A 76 4.91 -2.63 6.37
C THR A 76 6.03 -3.57 5.96
N ALA A 77 6.66 -3.33 4.80
CA ALA A 77 7.62 -4.27 4.24
C ALA A 77 8.56 -3.64 3.20
N VAL A 78 9.83 -4.07 3.21
CA VAL A 78 10.84 -3.68 2.22
C VAL A 78 11.20 -4.88 1.36
N MET A 79 11.10 -4.73 0.04
CA MET A 79 11.39 -5.77 -0.96
C MET A 79 12.68 -5.46 -1.73
N ILE A 80 13.62 -6.41 -1.77
CA ILE A 80 14.87 -6.37 -2.52
C ILE A 80 15.10 -7.75 -3.16
N GLU A 81 15.19 -7.80 -4.49
CA GLU A 81 15.52 -9.02 -5.26
C GLU A 81 14.62 -10.24 -4.93
N GLY A 82 13.31 -10.03 -4.85
CA GLY A 82 12.33 -11.09 -4.55
C GLY A 82 12.36 -11.59 -3.09
N LYS A 83 13.14 -10.94 -2.24
CA LYS A 83 13.14 -11.15 -0.79
C LYS A 83 12.60 -9.90 -0.14
N GLY A 84 11.89 -10.03 0.96
CA GLY A 84 11.63 -8.85 1.75
C GLY A 84 11.44 -9.12 3.22
N THR A 85 11.43 -8.02 3.94
CA THR A 85 11.53 -8.00 5.39
C THR A 85 10.36 -7.18 5.94
N HIS A 86 9.62 -7.80 6.85
CA HIS A 86 8.57 -7.12 7.62
C HIS A 86 9.20 -6.03 8.48
N GLN A 87 8.60 -4.85 8.45
CA GLN A 87 9.02 -3.74 9.27
C GLN A 87 8.27 -3.76 10.60
N ASN A 88 8.94 -3.30 11.65
CA ASN A 88 8.29 -3.08 12.95
C ASN A 88 7.74 -1.65 12.96
N LEU A 89 6.42 -1.51 12.79
CA LEU A 89 5.74 -0.23 12.66
C LEU A 89 5.79 0.54 13.98
N GLY A 90 6.29 1.78 13.94
CA GLY A 90 6.45 2.63 15.13
C GLY A 90 5.14 3.20 15.68
N ALA A 91 4.06 3.22 14.89
CA ALA A 91 2.76 3.71 15.31
C ALA A 91 1.91 2.56 15.87
N PRO A 92 1.48 2.60 17.15
CA PRO A 92 0.73 1.50 17.77
C PRO A 92 -0.57 1.12 17.03
N SER A 93 -1.23 2.09 16.39
CA SER A 93 -2.45 1.84 15.60
C SER A 93 -2.22 1.08 14.30
N ARG A 94 -0.96 0.97 13.85
CA ARG A 94 -0.59 0.30 12.60
C ARG A 94 -0.01 -1.10 12.81
N VAL A 95 0.25 -1.48 14.06
CA VAL A 95 0.69 -2.85 14.39
C VAL A 95 -0.37 -3.85 13.93
N GLY A 96 0.06 -4.90 13.26
CA GLY A 96 -0.79 -5.93 12.65
C GLY A 96 -1.04 -5.72 11.14
N GLU A 97 -0.74 -4.55 10.57
CA GLU A 97 -0.79 -4.34 9.11
C GLU A 97 0.22 -5.24 8.38
N GLU A 98 1.36 -5.52 9.01
CA GLU A 98 2.45 -6.33 8.48
C GLU A 98 2.05 -7.79 8.20
N GLU A 99 1.20 -8.38 9.05
CA GLU A 99 0.72 -9.76 8.86
C GLU A 99 -0.25 -9.86 7.68
N ALA A 100 -1.03 -8.80 7.44
CA ALA A 100 -1.96 -8.77 6.31
C ALA A 100 -1.23 -8.64 4.96
N VAL A 101 -0.03 -8.05 4.94
CA VAL A 101 0.81 -7.99 3.73
C VAL A 101 1.52 -9.33 3.49
N ARG A 102 1.91 -10.03 4.54
CA ARG A 102 2.58 -11.35 4.49
C ARG A 102 1.85 -12.43 3.69
N ILE A 103 0.51 -12.36 3.60
CA ILE A 103 -0.31 -13.37 2.92
C ILE A 103 -0.13 -13.32 1.40
N SER A 104 0.00 -12.12 0.82
CA SER A 104 0.15 -11.91 -0.63
C SER A 104 1.52 -12.37 -1.16
N TRP A 105 2.53 -12.40 -0.31
CA TRP A 105 3.93 -12.61 -0.71
C TRP A 105 4.30 -14.05 -1.06
N LYS A 106 3.43 -15.02 -0.75
CA LYS A 106 3.74 -16.44 -0.99
C LYS A 106 3.79 -16.81 -2.47
N ASP A 107 3.27 -15.94 -3.34
CA ASP A 107 3.09 -16.19 -4.77
C ASP A 107 3.97 -15.31 -5.68
N CYS A 108 4.87 -14.50 -5.10
CA CYS A 108 5.83 -13.63 -5.83
C CYS A 108 7.24 -14.22 -5.96
#